data_AF-A0A7C6CPX1-F1
#
_entry.id   AF-A0A7C6CPX1-F1
#
_cell.length_a   1.000
_cell.length_b   1.000
_cell.length_c   1.000
_cell.angle_alpha   90.00
_cell.angle_beta   90.00
_cell.angle_gamma   90.00
#
_symmetry.space_group_name_H-M   'P 1'
#
loop_
_entity.id
_entity.type
_entity.pdbx_description
1 polymer ?
#
loop_
_entity_poly.entity_id
_entity_poly.type
_entity_poly.pdbx_seq_one_letter_code
_entity_poly.pdbx_strand_id
1 'polypeptide(L)'
;MEKQEYEKLLSLIEQNPERLQEYKKCHEKDKYSNFVSFIDDYISSRGITRAYIIRQANLTNYGYRVLDGTKHTTNRDLILRICLAMGMNLDDIQKALKLYNMRLLDDSLFREEIIIAGIVTEKSVLDIDILLSKAGEEPLSV
;
A
#
# COMPACT_ATOMS: atom_id res chain seq x y z
N MET A 1 0.19 21.09 36.84
CA MET A 1 0.35 19.62 36.75
C MET A 1 0.95 19.24 35.39
N GLU A 2 0.34 19.66 34.27
CA GLU A 2 0.80 19.32 32.91
C GLU A 2 2.24 19.76 32.57
N LYS A 3 2.68 20.94 33.04
CA LYS A 3 4.03 21.46 32.73
C LYS A 3 5.16 20.63 33.37
N GLN A 4 4.95 20.10 34.57
CA GLN A 4 5.94 19.28 35.26
C GLN A 4 6.08 17.89 34.63
N GLU A 5 4.98 17.30 34.14
CA GLU A 5 5.05 16.06 33.38
C GLU A 5 5.76 16.24 32.04
N TYR A 6 5.54 17.37 31.35
CA TYR A 6 6.23 17.69 30.11
C TYR A 6 7.74 17.85 30.30
N GLU A 7 8.18 18.58 31.33
CA GLU A 7 9.60 18.75 31.66
C GLU A 7 10.26 17.42 32.08
N LYS A 8 9.51 16.57 32.80
CA LYS A 8 9.95 15.23 33.18
C LYS A 8 10.09 14.31 31.97
N LEU A 9 9.21 14.43 30.98
CA LEU A 9 9.29 13.70 29.72
C LEU A 9 10.53 14.13 28.90
N LEU A 10 10.79 15.44 28.80
CA LEU A 10 11.95 15.99 28.09
C LEU A 10 13.28 15.51 28.69
N SER A 11 13.42 15.57 30.01
CA SER A 11 14.64 15.11 30.68
C SER A 11 14.90 13.60 30.49
N LEU A 12 13.84 12.78 30.41
CA LEU A 12 13.95 11.34 30.13
C LEU A 12 14.48 11.07 28.71
N ILE A 13 14.07 11.89 27.74
CA ILE A 13 14.48 11.80 26.33
C ILE A 13 15.94 12.23 26.17
N GLU A 14 16.36 13.30 26.85
CA GLU A 14 17.74 13.79 26.84
C GLU A 14 18.74 12.78 27.43
N GLN A 15 18.30 12.01 28.44
CA GLN A 15 19.12 10.97 29.08
C GLN A 15 19.28 9.69 28.24
N ASN A 16 18.48 9.52 27.18
CA ASN A 16 18.50 8.32 26.34
C ASN A 16 18.55 8.68 24.83
N PRO A 17 19.62 9.37 24.38
CA PRO A 17 19.72 9.83 23.00
C PRO A 17 19.72 8.69 21.99
N GLU A 18 20.22 7.50 22.37
CA GLU A 18 20.19 6.29 21.53
C GLU A 18 18.75 5.82 21.28
N ARG A 19 17.85 5.86 22.27
CA ARG A 19 16.43 5.55 22.07
C ARG A 19 15.72 6.57 21.19
N LEU A 20 16.09 7.85 21.28
CA LEU A 20 15.56 8.88 20.38
C LEU A 20 16.10 8.69 18.96
N GLN A 21 17.36 8.30 18.82
CA GLN A 21 17.96 7.98 17.53
C GLN A 21 17.33 6.71 16.93
N GLU A 22 17.08 5.68 17.74
CA GLU A 22 16.39 4.46 17.35
C GLU A 22 14.92 4.72 16.99
N TYR A 23 14.22 5.57 17.75
CA TYR A 23 12.89 6.09 17.39
C TYR A 23 12.93 6.88 16.08
N LYS A 24 13.88 7.81 15.90
CA LYS A 24 14.05 8.61 14.67
C LYS A 24 14.51 7.77 13.48
N LYS A 25 15.20 6.66 13.70
CA LYS A 25 15.65 5.70 12.68
C LYS A 25 14.51 4.77 12.27
N CYS A 26 13.71 4.31 13.24
CA CYS A 26 12.43 3.62 12.98
C CYS A 26 11.36 4.56 12.39
N HIS A 27 11.51 5.87 12.57
CA HIS A 27 10.72 6.94 11.94
C HIS A 27 11.56 7.76 10.94
N GLU A 28 12.56 7.13 10.29
CA GLU A 28 13.17 7.72 9.10
C GLU A 28 12.02 8.02 8.14
N LYS A 29 11.79 9.31 7.88
CA LYS A 29 10.64 9.83 7.13
C LYS A 29 10.33 8.88 5.98
N ASP A 30 9.16 8.24 6.03
CA ASP A 30 8.63 7.52 4.88
C ASP A 30 8.81 8.44 3.67
N LYS A 31 9.59 7.99 2.67
CA LYS A 31 9.94 8.77 1.46
C LYS A 31 8.72 9.46 0.82
N TYR A 32 7.53 8.93 1.07
CA TYR A 32 6.26 9.38 0.54
C TYR A 32 5.32 9.79 1.68
N SER A 33 4.66 10.93 1.53
CA SER A 33 3.70 11.46 2.51
C SER A 33 2.26 11.01 2.24
N ASN A 34 1.99 10.45 1.07
CA ASN A 34 0.67 9.94 0.68
C ASN A 34 0.78 8.95 -0.49
N PHE A 35 -0.28 8.18 -0.73
CA PHE A 35 -0.38 7.20 -1.81
C PHE A 35 -0.09 7.79 -3.20
N VAL A 36 -0.62 8.96 -3.52
CA VAL A 36 -0.47 9.56 -4.87
C VAL A 36 1.00 9.82 -5.18
N SER A 37 1.73 10.43 -4.24
CA SER A 37 3.18 10.66 -4.40
C SER A 37 3.99 9.38 -4.55
N PHE A 38 3.57 8.29 -3.88
CA PHE A 38 4.20 6.98 -4.01
C PHE A 38 3.96 6.38 -5.40
N ILE A 39 2.72 6.42 -5.87
CA ILE A 39 2.32 5.92 -7.18
C ILE A 39 2.99 6.72 -8.31
N ASP A 40 3.06 8.05 -8.21
CA ASP A 40 3.68 8.89 -9.24
C ASP A 40 5.19 8.62 -9.40
N ASP A 41 5.91 8.40 -8.31
CA ASP A 41 7.32 8.01 -8.35
C ASP A 41 7.49 6.62 -8.98
N TYR A 42 6.56 5.70 -8.70
CA TYR A 42 6.57 4.37 -9.31
C TYR A 42 6.27 4.38 -10.81
N ILE A 43 5.29 5.19 -11.23
CA ILE A 43 4.95 5.43 -12.63
C ILE A 43 6.17 5.98 -13.37
N SER A 44 6.82 6.99 -12.79
CA SER A 44 7.97 7.67 -13.38
C SER A 44 9.18 6.75 -13.47
N SER A 45 9.50 6.02 -12.41
CA SER A 45 10.67 5.12 -12.37
C SER A 45 10.55 3.91 -13.31
N ARG A 46 9.33 3.46 -13.63
CA ARG A 46 9.08 2.35 -14.56
C ARG A 46 8.71 2.79 -15.98
N GLY A 47 8.54 4.08 -16.23
CA GLY A 47 8.14 4.60 -17.54
C GLY A 47 6.77 4.09 -18.03
N ILE A 48 5.88 3.75 -17.10
CA ILE A 48 4.52 3.29 -17.43
C ILE A 48 3.54 4.47 -17.47
N THR A 49 2.37 4.28 -18.08
CA THR A 49 1.34 5.32 -18.14
C THR A 49 0.15 4.97 -17.25
N ARG A 50 -0.59 5.98 -16.78
CA ARG A 50 -1.87 5.76 -16.07
C ARG A 50 -2.85 4.95 -16.93
N ALA A 51 -2.90 5.20 -18.24
CA ALA A 51 -3.74 4.44 -19.16
C ALA A 51 -3.35 2.96 -19.23
N TYR A 52 -2.05 2.64 -19.21
CA TYR A 52 -1.57 1.28 -19.08
C TYR A 52 -2.07 0.65 -17.77
N ILE A 53 -1.92 1.33 -16.63
CA ILE A 53 -2.35 0.84 -15.31
C ILE A 53 -3.85 0.53 -15.32
N ILE A 54 -4.68 1.46 -15.78
CA ILE A 54 -6.14 1.29 -15.82
C ILE A 54 -6.56 0.10 -16.68
N ARG A 55 -5.89 -0.10 -17.83
CA ARG A 55 -6.13 -1.26 -18.70
C ARG A 55 -5.74 -2.57 -18.01
N GLN A 56 -4.54 -2.65 -17.44
CA GLN A 56 -4.05 -3.89 -16.78
C GLN A 56 -4.82 -4.20 -15.50
N ALA A 57 -5.29 -3.16 -14.79
CA ALA A 57 -6.10 -3.28 -13.59
C ALA A 57 -7.57 -3.59 -13.91
N ASN A 58 -7.97 -3.64 -15.19
CA ASN A 58 -9.36 -3.76 -15.64
C ASN A 58 -10.31 -2.77 -14.92
N LEU A 59 -9.89 -1.50 -14.83
CA LEU A 59 -10.65 -0.43 -14.18
C LEU A 59 -11.27 0.53 -15.21
N THR A 60 -12.25 1.31 -14.76
CA THR A 60 -12.90 2.36 -15.56
C THR A 60 -12.35 3.75 -15.22
N ASN A 61 -13.05 4.81 -15.64
CA ASN A 61 -12.74 6.21 -15.32
C ASN A 61 -12.59 6.48 -13.81
N TYR A 62 -13.22 5.68 -12.94
CA TYR A 62 -13.06 5.84 -11.50
C TYR A 62 -11.62 5.58 -11.04
N GLY A 63 -10.91 4.63 -11.66
CA GLY A 63 -9.51 4.33 -11.33
C GLY A 63 -8.57 5.51 -11.62
N TYR A 64 -8.79 6.27 -12.70
CA TYR A 64 -8.01 7.49 -12.96
C TYR A 64 -8.15 8.49 -11.82
N ARG A 65 -9.38 8.69 -11.33
CA ARG A 65 -9.65 9.63 -10.24
C ARG A 65 -8.98 9.22 -8.94
N VAL A 66 -8.84 7.91 -8.70
CA VAL A 66 -8.09 7.35 -7.57
C VAL A 66 -6.59 7.58 -7.74
N LEU A 67 -6.02 7.28 -8.92
CA LEU A 67 -4.60 7.51 -9.21
C LEU A 67 -4.21 8.99 -9.10
N ASP A 68 -5.11 9.90 -9.50
CA ASP A 68 -4.88 11.35 -9.44
C ASP A 68 -5.20 11.96 -8.07
N GLY A 69 -5.67 11.16 -7.11
CA GLY A 69 -6.06 11.62 -5.77
C GLY A 69 -7.34 12.48 -5.72
N THR A 70 -8.01 12.69 -6.84
CA THR A 70 -9.28 13.45 -6.91
C THR A 70 -10.48 12.69 -6.32
N LYS A 71 -10.33 11.36 -6.16
CA LYS A 71 -11.27 10.52 -5.41
C LYS A 71 -10.55 9.57 -4.48
N HIS A 72 -11.17 9.38 -3.32
CA HIS A 72 -10.80 8.35 -2.36
C HIS A 72 -11.77 7.17 -2.48
N THR A 73 -11.24 5.95 -2.44
CA THR A 73 -12.03 4.71 -2.47
C THR A 73 -11.94 3.99 -1.13
N THR A 74 -13.00 3.32 -0.71
CA THR A 74 -12.95 2.36 0.41
C THR A 74 -12.75 0.92 -0.08
N ASN A 75 -12.79 0.70 -1.40
CA ASN A 75 -12.54 -0.61 -2.00
C ASN A 75 -11.04 -0.93 -1.98
N ARG A 76 -10.63 -1.85 -1.10
CA ARG A 76 -9.23 -2.32 -1.00
C ARG A 76 -8.78 -3.09 -2.23
N ASP A 77 -9.66 -3.88 -2.83
CA ASP A 77 -9.33 -4.67 -4.02
C ASP A 77 -9.01 -3.76 -5.20
N LEU A 78 -9.64 -2.59 -5.32
CA LEU A 78 -9.28 -1.59 -6.33
C LEU A 78 -7.82 -1.11 -6.15
N ILE A 79 -7.38 -0.86 -4.91
CA ILE A 79 -5.99 -0.49 -4.62
C ILE A 79 -5.03 -1.65 -4.93
N LEU A 80 -5.40 -2.89 -4.58
CA LEU A 80 -4.63 -4.08 -4.94
C LEU A 80 -4.51 -4.23 -6.46
N ARG A 81 -5.61 -4.07 -7.21
CA ARG A 81 -5.63 -4.10 -8.69
C ARG A 81 -4.66 -3.09 -9.29
N ILE A 82 -4.64 -1.86 -8.77
CA ILE A 82 -3.68 -0.82 -9.20
C ILE A 82 -2.24 -1.28 -8.98
N CYS A 83 -1.92 -1.77 -7.78
CA CYS A 83 -0.55 -2.15 -7.45
C CYS A 83 -0.08 -3.37 -8.25
N LEU A 84 -0.96 -4.36 -8.45
CA LEU A 84 -0.72 -5.53 -9.29
C LEU A 84 -0.50 -5.15 -10.76
N ALA A 85 -1.33 -4.24 -11.31
CA ALA A 85 -1.18 -3.72 -12.67
C ALA A 85 0.15 -3.00 -12.90
N MET A 86 0.74 -2.46 -11.83
CA MET A 86 2.06 -1.81 -11.85
C MET A 86 3.21 -2.79 -11.64
N GLY A 87 2.92 -4.07 -11.34
CA GLY A 87 3.91 -5.11 -11.07
C GLY A 87 4.67 -4.85 -9.76
N MET A 88 3.99 -4.36 -8.73
CA MET A 88 4.55 -4.14 -7.41
C MET A 88 4.82 -5.46 -6.69
N ASN A 89 5.91 -5.51 -5.91
CA ASN A 89 6.18 -6.63 -5.01
C ASN A 89 5.32 -6.49 -3.72
N LEU A 90 5.40 -7.49 -2.84
CA LEU A 90 4.61 -7.52 -1.61
C LEU A 90 4.90 -6.32 -0.69
N ASP A 91 6.15 -5.93 -0.52
CA ASP A 91 6.54 -4.81 0.36
C ASP A 91 5.98 -3.48 -0.14
N ASP A 92 6.08 -3.23 -1.46
CA ASP A 92 5.52 -2.06 -2.12
C ASP A 92 3.98 -2.02 -1.96
N ILE A 93 3.32 -3.17 -2.08
CA ILE A 93 1.86 -3.29 -1.90
C ILE A 93 1.47 -3.01 -0.46
N GLN A 94 2.18 -3.57 0.53
CA GLN A 94 1.90 -3.30 1.94
C GLN A 94 2.10 -1.82 2.27
N LYS A 95 3.13 -1.20 1.68
CA LYS A 95 3.34 0.25 1.79
C LYS A 95 2.22 1.05 1.15
N ALA A 96 1.74 0.66 -0.03
CA ALA A 96 0.60 1.29 -0.70
C ALA A 96 -0.66 1.24 0.17
N LEU A 97 -0.97 0.07 0.74
CA LEU A 97 -2.11 -0.13 1.64
C LEU A 97 -2.00 0.73 2.90
N LYS A 98 -0.80 0.77 3.51
CA LYS A 98 -0.53 1.63 4.68
C LYS A 98 -0.74 3.11 4.34
N LEU A 99 -0.20 3.59 3.22
CA LEU A 99 -0.36 4.98 2.75
C LEU A 99 -1.82 5.32 2.40
N TYR A 100 -2.64 4.32 2.07
CA TYR A 100 -4.07 4.47 1.83
C TYR A 100 -4.94 4.28 3.08
N ASN A 101 -4.33 4.01 4.25
CA ASN A 101 -5.01 3.65 5.51
C ASN A 101 -5.91 2.40 5.40
N MET A 102 -5.44 1.40 4.65
CA MET A 102 -6.14 0.12 4.48
C MET A 102 -5.43 -0.99 5.26
N ARG A 103 -6.21 -2.03 5.62
CA ARG A 103 -5.65 -3.23 6.26
C ARG A 103 -4.63 -3.88 5.34
N LEU A 104 -3.48 -4.25 5.92
CA LEU A 104 -2.42 -4.98 5.24
C LEU A 104 -2.89 -6.39 4.84
N LEU A 105 -2.23 -6.97 3.84
CA LEU A 105 -2.41 -8.39 3.51
C LEU A 105 -1.85 -9.26 4.64
N ASP A 106 -2.61 -10.30 4.99
CA ASP A 106 -2.39 -11.21 6.10
C ASP A 106 -2.55 -12.65 5.60
N ASP A 107 -1.47 -13.42 5.65
CA ASP A 107 -1.42 -14.80 5.17
C ASP A 107 -2.20 -15.80 6.04
N SER A 108 -2.69 -15.38 7.20
CA SER A 108 -3.61 -16.19 8.02
C SER A 108 -5.02 -16.30 7.42
N LEU A 109 -5.36 -15.42 6.46
CA LEU A 109 -6.63 -15.45 5.74
C LEU A 109 -6.45 -16.15 4.39
N PHE A 110 -7.21 -17.23 4.15
CA PHE A 110 -7.08 -18.05 2.95
C PHE A 110 -7.16 -17.25 1.63
N ARG A 111 -8.13 -16.33 1.52
CA ARG A 111 -8.23 -15.42 0.35
C ARG A 111 -6.96 -14.60 0.15
N GLU A 112 -6.36 -14.12 1.23
CA GLU A 112 -5.18 -13.25 1.16
C GLU A 112 -3.90 -14.04 0.91
N GLU A 113 -3.80 -15.28 1.41
CA GLU A 113 -2.75 -16.22 1.05
C GLU A 113 -2.68 -16.42 -0.48
N ILE A 114 -3.83 -16.60 -1.15
CA ILE A 114 -3.90 -16.72 -2.62
C ILE A 114 -3.41 -15.43 -3.31
N ILE A 115 -3.83 -14.27 -2.82
CA ILE A 115 -3.40 -12.97 -3.35
C ILE A 115 -1.89 -12.79 -3.19
N ILE A 116 -1.35 -13.09 -1.99
CA ILE A 116 0.09 -13.03 -1.68
C ILE A 116 0.87 -13.97 -2.60
N ALA A 117 0.42 -15.23 -2.75
CA ALA A 117 1.05 -16.17 -3.67
C ALA A 117 1.05 -15.67 -5.11
N GLY A 118 -0.04 -15.03 -5.55
CA GLY A 118 -0.14 -14.37 -6.86
C GLY A 118 0.87 -13.23 -7.02
N ILE A 119 1.02 -12.38 -6.00
CA ILE A 119 2.00 -11.28 -5.99
C ILE A 119 3.43 -11.82 -6.08
N VAL A 120 3.79 -12.78 -5.23
CA VAL A 120 5.14 -13.36 -5.17
C VAL A 120 5.52 -14.10 -6.46
N THR A 121 4.52 -14.66 -7.16
CA THR A 121 4.72 -15.34 -8.45
C THR A 121 4.43 -14.46 -9.67
N GLU A 122 4.35 -13.14 -9.46
CA GLU A 122 4.19 -12.10 -10.50
C GLU A 122 3.00 -12.36 -11.45
N LYS A 123 1.88 -12.84 -10.89
CA LYS A 123 0.65 -13.08 -11.65
C LYS A 123 -0.05 -11.79 -12.05
N SER A 124 -0.70 -11.80 -13.20
CA SER A 124 -1.55 -10.69 -13.61
C SER A 124 -2.79 -10.60 -12.72
N VAL A 125 -3.47 -9.45 -12.73
CA VAL A 125 -4.75 -9.26 -12.03
C VAL A 125 -5.77 -10.32 -12.45
N LEU A 126 -5.84 -10.62 -13.75
CA LEU A 126 -6.74 -11.63 -14.28
C LEU A 126 -6.39 -13.04 -13.79
N ASP A 127 -5.09 -13.39 -13.75
CA ASP A 127 -4.66 -14.68 -13.23
C ASP A 127 -5.04 -14.85 -11.76
N ILE A 128 -4.90 -13.79 -10.95
CA ILE A 128 -5.29 -13.79 -9.54
C ILE A 128 -6.81 -13.93 -9.40
N ASP A 129 -7.60 -13.20 -10.18
CA ASP A 129 -9.08 -13.35 -10.21
C ASP A 129 -9.49 -14.80 -10.54
N ILE A 130 -8.80 -15.43 -11.50
CA ILE A 130 -9.04 -16.83 -11.87
C ILE A 130 -8.65 -17.78 -10.72
N LEU A 131 -7.52 -17.55 -10.04
CA LEU A 131 -7.09 -18.37 -8.90
C LEU A 131 -8.08 -18.28 -7.73
N LEU A 132 -8.54 -17.06 -7.41
CA LEU A 132 -9.57 -16.83 -6.39
C LEU A 132 -10.86 -17.59 -6.74
N SER A 133 -11.36 -17.41 -7.97
CA SER A 133 -12.57 -18.09 -8.44
C SER A 133 -12.47 -19.61 -8.36
N LYS A 134 -11.31 -20.18 -8.76
CA LYS A 134 -11.06 -21.63 -8.70
C LYS A 134 -10.99 -22.16 -7.27
N ALA A 135 -10.59 -21.33 -6.32
CA ALA A 135 -10.56 -21.64 -4.89
C ALA A 135 -11.92 -21.44 -4.19
N GLY A 136 -12.94 -20.94 -4.90
CA GLY A 136 -14.25 -20.62 -4.34
C GLY A 136 -14.32 -19.27 -3.61
N GLU A 137 -13.31 -18.42 -3.79
CA GLU A 137 -13.24 -17.06 -3.23
C GLU A 137 -13.71 -16.02 -4.24
N GLU A 138 -14.21 -14.89 -3.73
CA GLU A 138 -14.61 -13.75 -4.58
C GLU A 138 -13.38 -13.11 -5.26
N PRO A 139 -13.44 -12.86 -6.59
CA PRO A 139 -12.42 -12.11 -7.32
C PRO A 139 -12.17 -10.72 -6.72
N LEU A 140 -11.10 -10.06 -7.17
CA LEU A 140 -10.82 -8.69 -6.79
C LEU A 140 -11.89 -7.77 -7.38
N SER A 141 -12.68 -7.12 -6.52
CA SER A 141 -13.72 -6.18 -6.95
C SER A 141 -13.14 -4.92 -7.63
N VAL A 142 -13.94 -4.30 -8.51
CA VAL A 142 -13.59 -3.09 -9.28
C VAL A 142 -14.26 -1.81 -8.78
#